data_AF-A0A954M7Z2-F1
#
_entry.id   AF-A0A954M7Z2-F1
#
_cell.length_a   1.000
_cell.length_b   1.000
_cell.length_c   1.000
_cell.angle_alpha   90.00
_cell.angle_beta   90.00
_cell.angle_gamma   90.00
#
_symmetry.space_group_name_H-M   'P 1'
#
loop_
_entity.id
_entity.type
_entity.pdbx_description
1 polymer ?
#
loop_
_entity_poly.entity_id
_entity_poly.type
_entity_poly.pdbx_seq_one_letter_code
_entity_poly.pdbx_strand_id
1 'polypeptide(L)'
;VLGRPFGLRQMSRNGKNVVLIRDLTDTMYNPASRPFVSHFTGTDLIIEHIEKWVCPTILSTQLIGGEEFRFAKDARPHLVILCAEDEYKTEETLPTYALAELGHDYRVSFVFGGETEADKYTLPGSEQIASADILLVSARRRPLPADQLEQVRKHVRSGKPVLGIRTASHAFCLRNKPAPEGLADWPEFDAEVFGGSYTNHYGNTIVATVHLIGDGPLLSDIDRADFAAGGSLYKTAPLAKGANILMTGSVPNEAPEPLAWTFERSDGGKSFYTSLGHVKDFEQPQFRQLLKNALQWLAK
;
A
#
# COMPACT_ATOMS: atom_id res chain seq x y z
N VAL A 1 -25.26 -17.89 -1.84
CA VAL A 1 -24.01 -18.68 -1.73
C VAL A 1 -23.59 -18.94 -0.27
N LEU A 2 -23.65 -17.95 0.62
CA LEU A 2 -23.13 -18.09 1.99
C LEU A 2 -24.02 -18.90 2.97
N GLY A 3 -25.30 -18.55 3.09
CA GLY A 3 -26.20 -19.07 4.13
C GLY A 3 -27.20 -20.15 3.69
N ARG A 4 -27.04 -20.72 2.50
CA ARG A 4 -27.92 -21.81 2.04
C ARG A 4 -27.58 -23.13 2.75
N PRO A 5 -28.50 -24.09 2.86
CA PRO A 5 -28.22 -25.41 3.46
C PRO A 5 -27.06 -26.16 2.81
N PHE A 6 -26.77 -25.89 1.54
CA PHE A 6 -25.62 -26.41 0.78
C PHE A 6 -24.62 -25.29 0.42
N GLY A 7 -24.64 -24.17 1.15
CA GLY A 7 -23.77 -23.02 0.92
C GLY A 7 -22.38 -23.16 1.54
N LEU A 8 -21.52 -22.18 1.30
CA LEU A 8 -20.10 -22.18 1.71
C LEU A 8 -19.93 -22.52 3.20
N ARG A 9 -20.73 -21.92 4.09
CA ARG A 9 -20.63 -22.16 5.55
C ARG A 9 -20.91 -23.62 5.89
N GLN A 10 -21.93 -24.23 5.27
CA GLN A 10 -22.27 -25.61 5.59
C GLN A 10 -21.25 -26.59 4.98
N MET A 11 -20.78 -26.33 3.76
CA MET A 11 -19.74 -27.15 3.14
C MET A 11 -18.42 -27.11 3.93
N SER A 12 -17.98 -25.92 4.33
CA SER A 12 -16.77 -25.73 5.15
C SER A 12 -16.90 -26.43 6.51
N ARG A 13 -18.02 -26.22 7.23
CA ARG A 13 -18.31 -26.91 8.51
C ARG A 13 -18.36 -28.44 8.40
N ASN A 14 -18.73 -28.96 7.24
CA ASN A 14 -18.76 -30.39 6.96
C ASN A 14 -17.42 -30.94 6.42
N GLY A 15 -16.32 -30.20 6.56
CA GLY A 15 -14.97 -30.65 6.21
C GLY A 15 -14.70 -30.76 4.72
N LYS A 16 -15.45 -30.04 3.87
CA LYS A 16 -15.15 -29.97 2.43
C LYS A 16 -14.06 -28.94 2.16
N ASN A 17 -13.24 -29.20 1.13
CA ASN A 17 -12.32 -28.21 0.59
C ASN A 17 -13.12 -27.24 -0.27
N VAL A 18 -13.36 -26.04 0.25
CA VAL A 18 -14.21 -25.03 -0.38
C VAL A 18 -13.37 -23.81 -0.72
N VAL A 19 -13.64 -23.24 -1.88
CA VAL A 19 -13.11 -21.96 -2.31
C VAL A 19 -14.23 -21.14 -2.95
N LEU A 20 -14.20 -19.82 -2.82
CA LEU A 20 -15.12 -18.91 -3.49
C LEU A 20 -14.43 -18.26 -4.70
N ILE A 21 -15.09 -18.24 -5.86
CA ILE A 21 -14.66 -17.43 -7.01
C ILE A 21 -15.16 -15.99 -6.77
N ARG A 22 -14.28 -15.11 -6.29
CA ARG A 22 -14.67 -13.80 -5.72
C ARG A 22 -15.17 -12.81 -6.76
N ASP A 23 -14.57 -12.78 -7.94
CA ASP A 23 -14.93 -11.87 -9.02
C ASP A 23 -16.21 -12.28 -9.76
N LEU A 24 -16.65 -13.54 -9.64
CA LEU A 24 -17.95 -14.00 -10.12
C LEU A 24 -19.02 -14.04 -9.02
N THR A 25 -18.79 -13.33 -7.92
CA THR A 25 -19.72 -13.25 -6.78
C THR A 25 -20.34 -11.87 -6.69
N ASP A 26 -21.66 -11.85 -6.53
CA ASP A 26 -22.43 -10.64 -6.23
C ASP A 26 -23.17 -10.81 -4.90
N THR A 27 -23.49 -9.68 -4.27
CA THR A 27 -24.22 -9.63 -3.00
C THR A 27 -25.54 -8.91 -3.16
N MET A 28 -26.60 -9.47 -2.58
CA MET A 28 -27.85 -8.71 -2.42
C MET A 28 -27.67 -7.78 -1.23
N TYR A 29 -27.12 -6.59 -1.49
CA TYR A 29 -26.92 -5.53 -0.51
C TYR A 29 -27.76 -4.30 -0.85
N ASN A 30 -28.32 -3.64 0.16
CA ASN A 30 -29.06 -2.39 0.01
C ASN A 30 -28.17 -1.23 0.49
N PRO A 31 -27.67 -0.36 -0.41
CA PRO A 31 -26.87 0.82 -0.04
C PRO A 31 -27.56 1.78 0.93
N ALA A 32 -28.90 1.79 0.99
CA ALA A 32 -29.65 2.60 1.94
C ALA A 32 -29.68 2.02 3.37
N SER A 33 -29.06 0.87 3.59
CA SER A 33 -28.93 0.23 4.90
C SER A 33 -27.48 0.24 5.38
N ARG A 34 -27.28 0.30 6.70
CA ARG A 34 -25.95 0.20 7.33
C ARG A 34 -25.16 -0.97 6.69
N PRO A 35 -23.89 -0.77 6.27
CA PRO A 35 -22.99 0.34 6.61
C PRO A 35 -23.07 1.60 5.72
N PHE A 36 -24.11 1.75 4.88
CA PHE A 36 -24.28 2.92 4.00
C PHE A 36 -23.13 3.09 2.99
N VAL A 37 -22.69 1.97 2.44
CA VAL A 37 -21.62 1.92 1.42
C VAL A 37 -22.23 1.72 0.03
N SER A 38 -21.42 1.88 -1.02
CA SER A 38 -21.85 1.53 -2.38
C SER A 38 -22.18 0.04 -2.49
N HIS A 39 -22.94 -0.37 -3.52
CA HIS A 39 -23.17 -1.80 -3.80
C HIS A 39 -21.85 -2.59 -3.86
N PHE A 40 -20.86 -2.06 -4.58
CA PHE A 40 -19.57 -2.71 -4.81
C PHE A 40 -18.75 -2.85 -3.53
N THR A 41 -18.67 -1.78 -2.72
CA THR A 41 -18.05 -1.85 -1.39
C THR A 41 -18.77 -2.88 -0.50
N GLY A 42 -20.10 -2.97 -0.59
CA GLY A 42 -20.88 -3.98 0.12
C GLY A 42 -20.56 -5.41 -0.34
N THR A 43 -20.27 -5.62 -1.62
CA THR A 43 -19.76 -6.88 -2.15
C THR A 43 -18.37 -7.21 -1.60
N ASP A 44 -17.46 -6.25 -1.61
CA ASP A 44 -16.09 -6.41 -1.07
C ASP A 44 -16.11 -6.85 0.41
N LEU A 45 -16.92 -6.18 1.24
CA LEU A 45 -17.05 -6.52 2.67
C LEU A 45 -17.56 -7.95 2.92
N ILE A 46 -18.41 -8.48 2.04
CA ILE A 46 -18.87 -9.87 2.15
C ILE A 46 -17.79 -10.84 1.69
N ILE A 47 -17.06 -10.52 0.63
CA ILE A 47 -15.92 -11.33 0.17
C ILE A 47 -14.87 -11.41 1.30
N GLU A 48 -14.52 -10.28 1.90
CA GLU A 48 -13.61 -10.21 3.05
C GLU A 48 -14.12 -11.04 4.24
N HIS A 49 -15.41 -10.93 4.58
CA HIS A 49 -16.01 -11.75 5.64
C HIS A 49 -15.85 -13.25 5.34
N ILE A 50 -16.00 -13.65 4.08
CA ILE A 50 -15.86 -15.04 3.65
C ILE A 50 -14.41 -15.51 3.78
N GLU A 51 -13.45 -14.70 3.31
CA GLU A 51 -12.01 -14.99 3.41
C GLU A 51 -11.58 -15.15 4.87
N LYS A 52 -12.04 -14.27 5.74
CA LYS A 52 -11.65 -14.26 7.16
C LYS A 52 -12.23 -15.41 7.96
N TRP A 53 -13.48 -15.80 7.68
CA TRP A 53 -14.25 -16.65 8.60
C TRP A 53 -14.76 -17.95 8.01
N VAL A 54 -14.66 -18.16 6.70
CA VAL A 54 -15.36 -19.26 6.03
C VAL A 54 -14.44 -20.11 5.16
N CYS A 55 -13.80 -19.51 4.16
CA CYS A 55 -12.90 -20.22 3.25
C CYS A 55 -12.05 -19.25 2.41
N PRO A 56 -10.92 -19.71 1.85
CA PRO A 56 -10.17 -18.93 0.86
C PRO A 56 -10.99 -18.55 -0.37
N THR A 57 -10.50 -17.57 -1.12
CA THR A 57 -11.05 -17.15 -2.42
C THR A 57 -10.02 -17.33 -3.54
N ILE A 58 -10.54 -17.39 -4.77
CA ILE A 58 -9.77 -17.34 -6.00
C ILE A 58 -10.42 -16.38 -6.99
N LEU A 59 -9.65 -15.93 -7.98
CA LEU A 59 -10.17 -15.28 -9.17
C LEU A 59 -10.61 -16.31 -10.20
N SER A 60 -11.60 -15.97 -11.04
CA SER A 60 -12.01 -16.81 -12.16
C SER A 60 -10.85 -17.06 -13.13
N THR A 61 -9.94 -16.10 -13.29
CA THR A 61 -8.75 -16.19 -14.12
C THR A 61 -7.80 -17.31 -13.71
N GLN A 62 -7.82 -17.74 -12.44
CA GLN A 62 -7.03 -18.89 -11.98
C GLN A 62 -7.58 -20.22 -12.52
N LEU A 63 -8.82 -20.25 -13.01
CA LEU A 63 -9.45 -21.43 -13.62
C LEU A 63 -9.50 -21.35 -15.15
N ILE A 64 -9.82 -20.17 -15.69
CA ILE A 64 -10.08 -20.01 -17.14
C ILE A 64 -9.10 -19.08 -17.86
N GLY A 65 -8.15 -18.47 -17.15
CA GLY A 65 -7.27 -17.43 -17.69
C GLY A 65 -8.01 -16.12 -17.99
N GLY A 66 -7.36 -15.21 -18.72
CA GLY A 66 -7.95 -13.94 -19.15
C GLY A 66 -7.94 -12.86 -18.08
N GLU A 67 -8.95 -12.00 -18.10
CA GLU A 67 -9.08 -10.85 -17.20
C GLU A 67 -10.15 -11.12 -16.12
N GLU A 68 -9.93 -10.56 -14.95
CA GLU A 68 -10.87 -10.63 -13.83
C GLU A 68 -12.21 -9.98 -14.20
N PHE A 69 -13.32 -10.62 -13.83
CA PHE A 69 -14.62 -10.02 -14.06
C PHE A 69 -14.78 -8.74 -13.23
N ARG A 70 -15.28 -7.68 -13.88
CA ARG A 70 -15.56 -6.39 -13.24
C ARG A 70 -16.95 -5.90 -13.57
N PHE A 71 -17.66 -5.42 -12.54
CA PHE A 71 -18.91 -4.73 -12.74
C PHE A 71 -18.65 -3.43 -13.51
N ALA A 72 -19.26 -3.29 -14.68
CA ALA A 72 -19.07 -2.11 -15.54
C ALA A 72 -19.44 -0.76 -14.88
N LYS A 73 -20.19 -0.79 -13.77
CA LYS A 73 -20.60 0.39 -13.00
C LYS A 73 -19.71 0.68 -11.79
N ASP A 74 -18.74 -0.18 -11.47
CA ASP A 74 -17.76 0.10 -10.42
C ASP A 74 -16.65 0.98 -11.01
N ALA A 75 -16.73 2.28 -10.75
CA ALA A 75 -15.78 3.28 -11.24
C ALA A 75 -14.71 3.66 -10.21
N ARG A 76 -14.63 2.95 -9.08
CA ARG A 76 -13.61 3.21 -8.06
C ARG A 76 -12.21 2.90 -8.62
N PRO A 77 -11.21 3.78 -8.44
CA PRO A 77 -9.84 3.45 -8.80
C PRO A 77 -9.34 2.23 -8.04
N HIS A 78 -8.51 1.44 -8.71
CA HIS A 78 -7.88 0.27 -8.14
C HIS A 78 -6.59 0.63 -7.41
N LEU A 79 -6.62 0.55 -6.09
CA LEU A 79 -5.45 0.67 -5.23
C LEU A 79 -4.89 -0.72 -4.92
N VAL A 80 -3.67 -0.99 -5.36
CA VAL A 80 -2.90 -2.16 -4.90
C VAL A 80 -1.97 -1.72 -3.79
N ILE A 81 -2.08 -2.36 -2.63
CA ILE A 81 -1.22 -2.13 -1.47
C ILE A 81 -0.24 -3.31 -1.34
N LEU A 82 1.03 -3.02 -1.55
CA LEU A 82 2.13 -3.97 -1.40
C LEU A 82 2.66 -3.88 0.03
N CYS A 83 2.47 -4.96 0.80
CA CYS A 83 2.91 -5.11 2.19
C CYS A 83 3.98 -6.20 2.27
N ALA A 84 5.26 -5.82 2.22
CA ALA A 84 6.39 -6.74 2.13
C ALA A 84 7.61 -6.24 2.93
N GLU A 85 7.35 -5.64 4.08
CA GLU A 85 8.37 -5.26 5.06
C GLU A 85 8.12 -5.99 6.39
N ASP A 86 9.20 -6.31 7.10
CA ASP A 86 9.13 -7.18 8.28
C ASP A 86 9.42 -6.41 9.59
N GLU A 87 9.42 -5.07 9.59
CA GLU A 87 9.87 -4.24 10.72
C GLU A 87 8.71 -3.50 11.42
N TYR A 88 7.72 -3.02 10.67
CA TYR A 88 6.71 -2.06 11.13
C TYR A 88 5.28 -2.59 11.09
N LYS A 89 5.08 -3.89 10.81
CA LYS A 89 3.79 -4.58 10.84
C LYS A 89 2.77 -3.95 9.90
N THR A 90 3.22 -3.51 8.73
CA THR A 90 2.32 -2.91 7.73
C THR A 90 1.35 -3.92 7.12
N GLU A 91 1.64 -5.22 7.21
CA GLU A 91 0.72 -6.33 6.94
C GLU A 91 -0.48 -6.37 7.91
N GLU A 92 -0.39 -5.74 9.09
CA GLU A 92 -1.51 -5.62 10.03
C GLU A 92 -2.18 -4.22 9.93
N THR A 93 -1.37 -3.16 9.87
CA THR A 93 -1.86 -1.77 9.95
C THR A 93 -2.49 -1.27 8.65
N LEU A 94 -1.93 -1.58 7.49
CA LEU A 94 -2.50 -1.14 6.20
C LEU A 94 -3.85 -1.82 5.90
N PRO A 95 -4.05 -3.13 6.12
CA PRO A 95 -5.38 -3.73 5.97
C PRO A 95 -6.42 -3.11 6.90
N THR A 96 -6.05 -2.89 8.17
CA THR A 96 -6.94 -2.25 9.15
C THR A 96 -7.32 -0.83 8.72
N TYR A 97 -6.34 -0.04 8.26
CA TYR A 97 -6.57 1.32 7.76
C TYR A 97 -7.44 1.33 6.50
N ALA A 98 -7.13 0.49 5.51
CA ALA A 98 -7.86 0.44 4.25
C ALA A 98 -9.32 0.05 4.43
N LEU A 99 -9.59 -0.91 5.32
CA LEU A 99 -10.94 -1.32 5.68
C LEU A 99 -11.73 -0.17 6.30
N ALA A 100 -11.09 0.59 7.20
CA ALA A 100 -11.73 1.68 7.91
C ALA A 100 -11.97 2.92 7.02
N GLU A 101 -11.02 3.24 6.12
CA GLU A 101 -10.97 4.58 5.51
C GLU A 101 -10.98 4.61 3.98
N LEU A 102 -10.70 3.50 3.28
CA LEU A 102 -10.47 3.51 1.82
C LEU A 102 -11.54 2.79 0.99
N GLY A 103 -12.22 1.78 1.53
CA GLY A 103 -13.13 0.92 0.74
C GLY A 103 -14.33 1.63 0.07
N HIS A 104 -14.67 2.84 0.52
CA HIS A 104 -15.67 3.69 -0.12
C HIS A 104 -15.18 4.31 -1.43
N ASP A 105 -13.91 4.74 -1.45
CA ASP A 105 -13.34 5.54 -2.54
C ASP A 105 -12.56 4.65 -3.52
N TYR A 106 -12.02 3.53 -3.05
CA TYR A 106 -11.14 2.64 -3.82
C TYR A 106 -11.64 1.21 -3.83
N ARG A 107 -11.33 0.50 -4.91
CA ARG A 107 -11.20 -0.95 -4.87
C ARG A 107 -9.79 -1.24 -4.34
N VAL A 108 -9.69 -1.97 -3.23
CA VAL A 108 -8.39 -2.24 -2.59
C VAL A 108 -8.01 -3.71 -2.78
N SER A 109 -6.79 -3.97 -3.22
CA SER A 109 -6.18 -5.30 -3.24
C SER A 109 -4.85 -5.30 -2.52
N PHE A 110 -4.51 -6.41 -1.88
CA PHE A 110 -3.25 -6.56 -1.15
C PHE A 110 -2.32 -7.55 -1.85
N VAL A 111 -1.04 -7.22 -1.87
CA VAL A 111 0.05 -8.11 -2.25
C VAL A 111 0.97 -8.21 -1.04
N PHE A 112 0.96 -9.37 -0.39
CA PHE A 112 1.83 -9.62 0.76
C PHE A 112 3.14 -10.23 0.30
N GLY A 113 4.25 -9.87 0.96
CA GLY A 113 5.52 -10.55 0.79
C GLY A 113 5.47 -11.98 1.31
N GLY A 114 6.28 -12.88 0.75
CA GLY A 114 6.46 -14.22 1.32
C GLY A 114 6.91 -14.15 2.78
N GLU A 115 6.34 -15.04 3.61
CA GLU A 115 6.40 -15.02 5.08
C GLU A 115 7.44 -15.99 5.66
N THR A 116 8.00 -16.88 4.84
CA THR A 116 8.96 -17.89 5.26
C THR A 116 10.36 -17.52 4.77
N GLU A 117 11.40 -18.06 5.42
CA GLU A 117 12.77 -17.89 4.93
C GLU A 117 12.98 -18.41 3.49
N ALA A 118 12.17 -19.38 3.06
CA ALA A 118 12.26 -19.95 1.71
C ALA A 118 11.67 -19.04 0.63
N ASP A 119 10.71 -18.17 0.97
CA ASP A 119 9.99 -17.31 0.02
C ASP A 119 10.06 -15.81 0.37
N LYS A 120 10.90 -15.41 1.34
CA LYS A 120 11.09 -14.02 1.79
C LYS A 120 11.47 -13.00 0.71
N TYR A 121 11.84 -13.45 -0.49
CA TYR A 121 12.13 -12.58 -1.63
C TYR A 121 11.03 -12.63 -2.70
N THR A 122 9.84 -13.09 -2.35
CA THR A 122 8.72 -13.18 -3.29
C THR A 122 7.58 -12.22 -2.92
N LEU A 123 6.76 -11.92 -3.91
CA LEU A 123 5.48 -11.23 -3.85
C LEU A 123 4.41 -12.11 -4.51
N PRO A 124 3.89 -13.14 -3.81
CA PRO A 124 2.74 -13.90 -4.30
C PRO A 124 1.56 -12.97 -4.63
N GLY A 125 0.96 -13.15 -5.80
CA GLY A 125 -0.15 -12.30 -6.25
C GLY A 125 0.27 -10.96 -6.89
N SER A 126 1.57 -10.77 -7.18
CA SER A 126 2.09 -9.53 -7.81
C SER A 126 1.52 -9.25 -9.20
N GLU A 127 0.93 -10.22 -9.89
CA GLU A 127 0.20 -10.03 -11.15
C GLU A 127 -0.96 -9.02 -11.01
N GLN A 128 -1.51 -8.86 -9.80
CA GLN A 128 -2.59 -7.88 -9.54
C GLN A 128 -2.12 -6.43 -9.79
N ILE A 129 -0.82 -6.15 -9.63
CA ILE A 129 -0.21 -4.83 -9.86
C ILE A 129 -0.45 -4.36 -11.31
N ALA A 130 -0.52 -5.27 -12.28
CA ALA A 130 -0.73 -4.91 -13.68
C ALA A 130 -2.04 -4.13 -13.91
N SER A 131 -3.05 -4.40 -13.08
CA SER A 131 -4.36 -3.76 -13.13
C SER A 131 -4.53 -2.59 -12.15
N ALA A 132 -3.48 -2.23 -11.39
CA ALA A 132 -3.55 -1.15 -10.42
C ALA A 132 -3.63 0.21 -11.13
N ASP A 133 -4.45 1.12 -10.60
CA ASP A 133 -4.41 2.53 -10.96
C ASP A 133 -3.40 3.27 -10.07
N ILE A 134 -3.30 2.86 -8.80
CA ILE A 134 -2.35 3.39 -7.82
C ILE A 134 -1.64 2.22 -7.13
N LEU A 135 -0.33 2.32 -6.96
CA LEU A 135 0.47 1.36 -6.19
C LEU A 135 0.95 2.02 -4.89
N LEU A 136 0.51 1.49 -3.75
CA LEU A 136 1.08 1.84 -2.45
C LEU A 136 2.16 0.81 -2.09
N VAL A 137 3.38 1.27 -1.86
CA VAL A 137 4.54 0.44 -1.53
C VAL A 137 4.90 0.59 -0.06
N SER A 138 4.84 -0.52 0.66
CA SER A 138 5.47 -0.73 1.96
C SER A 138 6.32 -2.00 1.87
N ALA A 139 7.60 -1.84 1.56
CA ALA A 139 8.51 -2.97 1.37
C ALA A 139 9.90 -2.60 1.87
N ARG A 140 10.67 -3.59 2.30
CA ARG A 140 11.98 -3.35 2.89
C ARG A 140 13.00 -4.38 2.43
N ARG A 141 14.07 -3.90 1.78
CA ARG A 141 15.28 -4.68 1.50
C ARG A 141 14.97 -6.04 0.85
N ARG A 142 14.09 -6.03 -0.14
CA ARG A 142 13.52 -7.22 -0.77
C ARG A 142 13.79 -7.18 -2.28
N PRO A 143 14.99 -7.60 -2.75
CA PRO A 143 15.15 -7.99 -4.16
C PRO A 143 14.15 -9.12 -4.47
N LEU A 144 13.72 -9.21 -5.72
CA LEU A 144 12.61 -10.08 -6.14
C LEU A 144 12.98 -10.92 -7.37
N PRO A 145 12.29 -12.04 -7.62
CA PRO A 145 12.28 -12.65 -8.95
C PRO A 145 12.02 -11.60 -10.04
N ALA A 146 12.74 -11.72 -11.16
CA ALA A 146 12.76 -10.69 -12.19
C ALA A 146 11.37 -10.38 -12.75
N ASP A 147 10.51 -11.39 -12.89
CA ASP A 147 9.13 -11.27 -13.35
C ASP A 147 8.22 -10.51 -12.37
N GLN A 148 8.44 -10.68 -11.06
CA GLN A 148 7.70 -9.99 -10.01
C GLN A 148 8.13 -8.53 -9.88
N LEU A 149 9.45 -8.25 -9.93
CA LEU A 149 9.94 -6.87 -9.95
C LEU A 149 9.50 -6.14 -11.22
N GLU A 150 9.40 -6.84 -12.35
CA GLU A 150 8.92 -6.25 -13.60
C GLU A 150 7.45 -5.79 -13.51
N GLN A 151 6.61 -6.41 -12.67
CA GLN A 151 5.25 -5.89 -12.43
C GLN A 151 5.29 -4.47 -11.85
N VAL A 152 6.17 -4.24 -10.87
CA VAL A 152 6.38 -2.92 -10.27
C VAL A 152 6.98 -1.95 -11.29
N ARG A 153 8.02 -2.35 -12.00
CA ARG A 153 8.66 -1.52 -13.04
C ARG A 153 7.69 -1.11 -14.13
N LYS A 154 6.83 -2.03 -14.59
CA LYS A 154 5.81 -1.75 -15.61
C LYS A 154 4.78 -0.75 -15.11
N HIS A 155 4.32 -0.88 -13.86
CA HIS A 155 3.42 0.11 -13.24
C HIS A 155 4.06 1.50 -13.24
N VAL A 156 5.29 1.63 -12.73
CA VAL A 156 6.03 2.89 -12.71
C VAL A 156 6.19 3.45 -14.13
N ARG A 157 6.83 2.69 -15.03
CA ARG A 157 7.12 3.13 -16.42
C ARG A 157 5.87 3.49 -17.22
N SER A 158 4.68 3.00 -16.84
CA SER A 158 3.42 3.40 -17.46
C SER A 158 2.92 4.79 -17.03
N GLY A 159 3.70 5.53 -16.24
CA GLY A 159 3.33 6.84 -15.72
C GLY A 159 2.30 6.77 -14.60
N LYS A 160 2.02 5.58 -14.06
CA LYS A 160 0.98 5.42 -13.03
C LYS A 160 1.44 5.90 -11.65
N PRO A 161 0.51 6.44 -10.85
CA PRO A 161 0.80 6.93 -9.51
C PRO A 161 1.41 5.91 -8.55
N VAL A 162 2.34 6.37 -7.70
CA VAL A 162 2.95 5.54 -6.62
C VAL A 162 2.95 6.29 -5.29
N LEU A 163 2.51 5.62 -4.23
CA LEU A 163 2.60 6.09 -2.85
C LEU A 163 3.62 5.24 -2.09
N GLY A 164 4.67 5.84 -1.53
CA GLY A 164 5.63 5.14 -0.67
C GLY A 164 5.48 5.53 0.79
N ILE A 165 5.54 4.54 1.68
CA ILE A 165 5.65 4.77 3.13
C ILE A 165 6.90 4.11 3.70
N ARG A 166 7.46 4.68 4.77
CA ARG A 166 8.61 4.14 5.50
C ARG A 166 9.71 3.59 4.59
N THR A 167 9.88 2.28 4.60
CA THR A 167 10.97 1.52 4.00
C THR A 167 10.90 1.46 2.48
N ALA A 168 9.83 2.00 1.87
CA ALA A 168 9.69 2.12 0.42
C ALA A 168 10.90 2.80 -0.25
N SER A 169 11.58 3.71 0.43
CA SER A 169 12.83 4.36 -0.03
C SER A 169 14.01 3.39 -0.18
N HIS A 170 13.84 2.14 0.22
CA HIS A 170 14.83 1.09 0.04
C HIS A 170 14.14 -0.29 -0.07
N ALA A 171 13.03 -0.29 -0.81
CA ALA A 171 12.17 -1.46 -0.98
C ALA A 171 12.88 -2.65 -1.61
N PHE A 172 13.53 -2.44 -2.77
CA PHE A 172 13.91 -3.53 -3.66
C PHE A 172 15.43 -3.75 -3.77
N CYS A 173 16.20 -3.35 -2.76
CA CYS A 173 17.66 -3.53 -2.75
C CYS A 173 18.19 -3.87 -1.36
N LEU A 174 19.20 -4.74 -1.28
CA LEU A 174 19.86 -5.03 -0.02
C LEU A 174 20.80 -3.88 0.38
N ARG A 175 21.01 -3.71 1.70
CA ARG A 175 21.97 -2.73 2.20
C ARG A 175 23.40 -3.24 1.95
N ASN A 176 24.18 -2.49 1.17
CA ASN A 176 25.60 -2.76 0.92
C ASN A 176 25.89 -4.18 0.40
N LYS A 177 24.95 -4.80 -0.31
CA LYS A 177 25.06 -6.15 -0.85
C LYS A 177 24.33 -6.21 -2.20
N PRO A 178 24.84 -6.98 -3.18
CA PRO A 178 24.10 -7.25 -4.40
C PRO A 178 22.89 -8.14 -4.11
N ALA A 179 21.91 -8.16 -5.03
CA ALA A 179 20.87 -9.17 -5.03
C ALA A 179 21.49 -10.60 -5.04
N PRO A 180 20.90 -11.55 -4.28
CA PRO A 180 21.23 -12.98 -4.42
C PRO A 180 21.02 -13.48 -5.85
N GLU A 181 21.70 -14.57 -6.22
CA GLU A 181 21.58 -15.18 -7.55
C GLU A 181 20.11 -15.52 -7.88
N GLY A 182 19.68 -15.20 -9.11
CA GLY A 182 18.31 -15.42 -9.58
C GLY A 182 17.31 -14.32 -9.19
N LEU A 183 17.72 -13.33 -8.39
CA LEU A 183 16.90 -12.18 -8.02
C LEU A 183 17.38 -10.90 -8.73
N ALA A 184 16.45 -9.98 -8.93
CA ALA A 184 16.70 -8.64 -9.41
C ALA A 184 16.51 -7.63 -8.27
N ASP A 185 17.37 -6.61 -8.23
CA ASP A 185 17.22 -5.44 -7.39
C ASP A 185 16.85 -4.19 -8.20
N TRP A 186 16.46 -3.14 -7.46
CA TRP A 186 16.30 -1.79 -8.00
C TRP A 186 16.82 -0.76 -6.99
N PRO A 187 18.15 -0.61 -6.87
CA PRO A 187 18.76 0.34 -5.94
C PRO A 187 18.33 1.78 -6.14
N GLU A 188 18.05 2.17 -7.39
CA GLU A 188 17.68 3.52 -7.80
C GLU A 188 16.19 3.84 -7.57
N PHE A 189 15.39 2.88 -7.09
CA PHE A 189 13.94 3.03 -6.94
C PHE A 189 13.53 4.31 -6.18
N ASP A 190 14.19 4.63 -5.07
CA ASP A 190 13.90 5.86 -4.30
C ASP A 190 14.13 7.13 -5.11
N ALA A 191 15.28 7.21 -5.77
CA ALA A 191 15.67 8.37 -6.56
C ALA A 191 14.78 8.53 -7.80
N GLU A 192 14.46 7.42 -8.49
CA GLU A 192 13.66 7.45 -9.72
C GLU A 192 12.17 7.63 -9.45
N VAL A 193 11.63 7.02 -8.38
CA VAL A 193 10.19 6.99 -8.13
C VAL A 193 9.76 8.10 -7.18
N PHE A 194 10.52 8.37 -6.13
CA PHE A 194 10.17 9.37 -5.11
C PHE A 194 11.04 10.62 -5.18
N GLY A 195 12.11 10.64 -5.97
CA GLY A 195 13.08 11.74 -5.92
C GLY A 195 13.81 11.79 -4.58
N GLY A 196 13.86 10.68 -3.86
CA GLY A 196 14.47 10.55 -2.54
C GLY A 196 15.99 10.32 -2.61
N SER A 197 16.64 10.47 -1.44
CA SER A 197 18.04 10.14 -1.24
C SER A 197 18.26 9.51 0.13
N TYR A 198 17.52 8.43 0.43
CA TYR A 198 17.66 7.75 1.72
C TYR A 198 19.09 7.21 1.92
N THR A 199 19.75 7.65 3.00
CA THR A 199 21.11 7.18 3.35
C THR A 199 21.13 6.36 4.64
N ASN A 200 20.38 6.77 5.66
CA ASN A 200 20.24 6.07 6.93
C ASN A 200 19.10 6.71 7.76
N HIS A 201 19.04 6.41 9.05
CA HIS A 201 18.15 7.06 10.01
C HIS A 201 18.91 7.51 11.26
N TYR A 202 18.30 8.41 12.01
CA TYR A 202 18.73 8.77 13.37
C TYR A 202 18.41 7.64 14.37
N GLY A 203 19.02 7.67 15.55
CA GLY A 203 18.91 6.58 16.53
C GLY A 203 17.45 6.28 16.92
N ASN A 204 17.13 4.98 17.05
CA ASN A 204 15.75 4.51 17.29
C ASN A 204 15.14 4.97 18.64
N THR A 205 15.97 5.45 19.57
CA THR A 205 15.54 6.01 20.85
C THR A 205 15.25 7.51 20.80
N ILE A 206 15.55 8.16 19.66
CA ILE A 206 15.32 9.59 19.45
C ILE A 206 13.95 9.77 18.81
N VAL A 207 13.03 10.40 19.55
CA VAL A 207 11.70 10.75 19.04
C VAL A 207 11.82 12.05 18.25
N ALA A 208 11.48 11.99 16.97
CA ALA A 208 11.47 13.16 16.10
C ALA A 208 10.16 13.93 16.22
N THR A 209 10.22 15.24 16.06
CA THR A 209 9.04 16.10 15.95
C THR A 209 8.72 16.34 14.48
N VAL A 210 7.48 16.10 14.08
CA VAL A 210 6.98 16.31 12.72
C VAL A 210 6.39 17.71 12.64
N HIS A 211 6.80 18.44 11.61
CA HIS A 211 6.35 19.81 11.33
C HIS A 211 5.68 19.88 9.96
N LEU A 212 4.49 20.46 9.89
CA LEU A 212 3.77 20.73 8.64
C LEU A 212 4.20 22.08 8.06
N ILE A 213 5.01 22.05 7.00
CA ILE A 213 5.60 23.26 6.40
C ILE A 213 4.98 23.67 5.06
N GLY A 214 4.26 22.76 4.40
CA GLY A 214 3.58 23.03 3.13
C GLY A 214 2.15 23.54 3.32
N ASP A 215 1.44 23.70 2.20
CA ASP A 215 0.02 24.02 2.12
C ASP A 215 -0.66 23.27 0.95
N GLY A 216 -1.99 23.31 0.90
CA GLY A 216 -2.77 22.79 -0.23
C GLY A 216 -3.56 21.51 0.08
N PRO A 217 -4.17 20.88 -0.95
CA PRO A 217 -5.11 19.76 -0.77
C PRO A 217 -4.53 18.56 0.00
N LEU A 218 -3.21 18.36 -0.07
CA LEU A 218 -2.53 17.27 0.63
C LEU A 218 -2.54 17.43 2.15
N LEU A 219 -2.63 18.67 2.64
CA LEU A 219 -2.66 18.99 4.06
C LEU A 219 -4.03 19.51 4.54
N SER A 220 -5.06 19.40 3.69
CA SER A 220 -6.43 19.76 4.07
C SER A 220 -6.96 18.86 5.18
N ASP A 221 -7.67 19.47 6.13
CA ASP A 221 -8.27 18.78 7.29
C ASP A 221 -7.29 18.04 8.20
N ILE A 222 -5.99 18.40 8.15
CA ILE A 222 -4.96 17.92 9.07
C ILE A 222 -4.71 18.98 10.14
N ASP A 223 -4.73 18.57 11.41
CA ASP A 223 -4.28 19.42 12.51
C ASP A 223 -2.81 19.81 12.31
N ARG A 224 -2.54 21.12 12.32
CA ARG A 224 -1.21 21.69 12.07
C ARG A 224 -0.30 21.69 13.28
N ALA A 225 -0.78 21.26 14.45
CA ALA A 225 0.06 21.08 15.62
C ALA A 225 1.19 20.07 15.32
N ASP A 226 2.39 20.40 15.79
CA ASP A 226 3.52 19.50 15.76
C ASP A 226 3.19 18.20 16.53
N PHE A 227 3.65 17.07 16.00
CA PHE A 227 3.40 15.77 16.61
C PHE A 227 4.65 14.88 16.59
N ALA A 228 4.68 13.90 17.50
CA ALA A 228 5.80 12.97 17.59
C ALA A 228 5.73 11.91 16.49
N ALA A 229 6.82 11.70 15.77
CA ALA A 229 6.94 10.57 14.86
C ALA A 229 6.98 9.24 15.65
N GLY A 230 6.29 8.22 15.13
CA GLY A 230 6.19 6.90 15.72
C GLY A 230 7.45 6.05 15.61
N GLY A 231 8.33 6.35 14.66
CA GLY A 231 9.62 5.68 14.47
C GLY A 231 10.73 6.66 14.10
N SER A 232 11.95 6.15 13.87
CA SER A 232 13.14 6.99 13.66
C SER A 232 13.03 7.93 12.46
N LEU A 233 13.64 9.12 12.58
CA LEU A 233 13.73 10.08 11.48
C LEU A 233 14.76 9.61 10.46
N TYR A 234 14.39 9.62 9.17
CA TYR A 234 15.26 9.23 8.08
C TYR A 234 16.10 10.41 7.59
N LYS A 235 17.31 10.12 7.15
CA LYS A 235 18.21 11.08 6.49
C LYS A 235 17.98 10.99 4.98
N THR A 236 17.30 11.97 4.44
CA THR A 236 16.74 11.94 3.06
C THR A 236 17.18 13.12 2.23
N ALA A 237 17.71 14.18 2.84
CA ALA A 237 18.26 15.32 2.11
C ALA A 237 19.62 14.99 1.44
N PRO A 238 19.91 15.58 0.26
CA PRO A 238 19.01 16.43 -0.53
C PRO A 238 18.00 15.59 -1.35
N LEU A 239 16.80 16.14 -1.57
CA LEU A 239 15.84 15.56 -2.52
C LEU A 239 16.14 16.01 -3.96
N ALA A 240 15.66 15.23 -4.93
CA ALA A 240 15.73 15.57 -6.34
C ALA A 240 14.98 16.88 -6.65
N LYS A 241 15.45 17.59 -7.68
CA LYS A 241 14.77 18.79 -8.18
C LYS A 241 13.36 18.42 -8.65
N GLY A 242 12.36 19.18 -8.21
CA GLY A 242 10.95 18.89 -8.49
C GLY A 242 10.22 18.18 -7.35
N ALA A 243 10.95 17.74 -6.30
CA ALA A 243 10.31 17.33 -5.05
C ALA A 243 9.73 18.55 -4.32
N ASN A 244 8.47 18.44 -3.90
CA ASN A 244 7.78 19.47 -3.12
C ASN A 244 7.54 18.96 -1.70
N ILE A 245 8.26 19.54 -0.74
CA ILE A 245 8.24 19.12 0.66
C ILE A 245 7.00 19.65 1.36
N LEU A 246 6.27 18.76 2.02
CA LEU A 246 5.05 19.05 2.77
C LEU A 246 5.30 19.03 4.28
N MET A 247 6.14 18.10 4.74
CA MET A 247 6.49 17.92 6.14
C MET A 247 7.99 17.70 6.31
N THR A 248 8.52 18.19 7.42
CA THR A 248 9.90 17.93 7.87
C THR A 248 9.89 17.29 9.25
N GLY A 249 10.91 16.49 9.56
CA GLY A 249 11.15 15.99 10.91
C GLY A 249 12.39 16.66 11.52
N SER A 250 12.35 16.94 12.81
CA SER A 250 13.50 17.46 13.57
C SER A 250 13.87 16.56 14.74
N VAL A 251 15.16 16.47 15.04
CA VAL A 251 15.71 15.86 16.25
C VAL A 251 16.74 16.82 16.88
N PRO A 252 17.01 16.74 18.19
CA PRO A 252 17.91 17.68 18.85
C PRO A 252 19.31 17.72 18.24
N ASN A 253 19.83 18.93 18.05
CA ASN A 253 21.19 19.22 17.55
C ASN A 253 21.48 18.79 16.10
N GLU A 254 20.46 18.48 15.31
CA GLU A 254 20.59 18.07 13.92
C GLU A 254 19.76 18.99 13.01
N ALA A 255 20.12 19.03 11.72
CA ALA A 255 19.31 19.73 10.74
C ALA A 255 17.97 19.00 10.52
N PRO A 256 16.85 19.71 10.28
CA PRO A 256 15.60 19.06 9.89
C PRO A 256 15.75 18.30 8.57
N GLU A 257 15.09 17.14 8.48
CA GLU A 257 15.07 16.29 7.29
C GLU A 257 13.69 16.32 6.63
N PRO A 258 13.60 16.28 5.28
CA PRO A 258 12.34 16.04 4.59
C PRO A 258 11.69 14.72 5.03
N LEU A 259 10.41 14.79 5.38
CA LEU A 259 9.68 13.67 5.96
C LEU A 259 8.49 13.25 5.11
N ALA A 260 7.80 14.19 4.45
CA ALA A 260 6.78 13.87 3.45
C ALA A 260 6.84 14.86 2.28
N TRP A 261 6.73 14.35 1.06
CA TRP A 261 6.81 15.16 -0.16
C TRP A 261 6.09 14.51 -1.34
N THR A 262 5.80 15.34 -2.35
CA THR A 262 5.41 14.86 -3.68
C THR A 262 6.57 14.96 -4.66
N PHE A 263 6.55 14.14 -5.70
CA PHE A 263 7.52 14.17 -6.78
C PHE A 263 6.84 13.91 -8.12
N GLU A 264 7.13 14.75 -9.12
CA GLU A 264 6.75 14.52 -10.51
C GLU A 264 7.92 13.79 -11.21
N ARG A 265 7.66 12.56 -11.63
CA ARG A 265 8.67 11.71 -12.27
C ARG A 265 8.88 12.12 -13.73
N SER A 266 10.03 11.75 -14.28
CA SER A 266 10.38 12.00 -15.69
C SER A 266 9.46 11.29 -16.69
N ASP A 267 8.77 10.23 -16.27
CA ASP A 267 7.77 9.50 -17.07
C ASP A 267 6.37 10.15 -17.03
N GLY A 268 6.22 11.30 -16.36
CA GLY A 268 4.96 12.02 -16.18
C GLY A 268 4.10 11.49 -15.03
N GLY A 269 4.53 10.42 -14.35
CA GLY A 269 3.84 9.87 -13.19
C GLY A 269 4.02 10.73 -11.93
N LYS A 270 2.98 10.74 -11.10
CA LYS A 270 2.99 11.41 -9.80
C LYS A 270 3.37 10.42 -8.71
N SER A 271 4.20 10.87 -7.77
CA SER A 271 4.51 10.08 -6.60
C SER A 271 4.34 10.89 -5.32
N PHE A 272 3.94 10.21 -4.25
CA PHE A 272 3.97 10.73 -2.89
C PHE A 272 4.82 9.80 -2.04
N TYR A 273 5.69 10.37 -1.21
CA TYR A 273 6.44 9.60 -0.23
C TYR A 273 6.32 10.22 1.15
N THR A 274 6.28 9.37 2.17
CA THR A 274 6.50 9.77 3.56
C THR A 274 7.37 8.77 4.29
N SER A 275 8.30 9.25 5.11
CA SER A 275 9.04 8.42 6.05
C SER A 275 8.25 8.11 7.31
N LEU A 276 6.94 8.41 7.36
CA LEU A 276 6.00 7.88 8.37
C LEU A 276 5.41 6.55 7.90
N GLY A 277 4.77 5.82 8.82
CA GLY A 277 4.17 4.50 8.58
C GLY A 277 4.58 3.44 9.60
N HIS A 278 5.14 3.87 10.73
CA HIS A 278 5.27 3.01 11.91
C HIS A 278 3.86 2.75 12.51
N VAL A 279 3.69 1.66 13.27
CA VAL A 279 2.40 1.34 13.95
C VAL A 279 1.83 2.55 14.72
N LYS A 280 2.68 3.23 15.48
CA LYS A 280 2.34 4.47 16.22
C LYS A 280 1.98 5.67 15.34
N ASP A 281 2.42 5.70 14.08
CA ASP A 281 1.98 6.75 13.14
C ASP A 281 0.52 6.48 12.75
N PHE A 282 0.12 5.22 12.52
CA PHE A 282 -1.27 4.85 12.21
C PHE A 282 -2.26 5.14 13.34
N GLU A 283 -1.81 5.25 14.60
CA GLU A 283 -2.63 5.69 15.73
C GLU A 283 -3.02 7.19 15.60
N GLN A 284 -2.23 7.98 14.85
CA GLN A 284 -2.41 9.42 14.74
C GLN A 284 -3.39 9.80 13.63
N PRO A 285 -4.44 10.59 13.93
CA PRO A 285 -5.39 11.08 12.92
C PRO A 285 -4.70 11.85 11.79
N GLN A 286 -3.65 12.62 12.10
CA GLN A 286 -2.90 13.41 11.11
C GLN A 286 -2.30 12.53 10.02
N PHE A 287 -1.69 11.40 10.38
CA PHE A 287 -1.07 10.50 9.43
C PHE A 287 -2.11 9.75 8.58
N ARG A 288 -3.20 9.28 9.20
CA ARG A 288 -4.29 8.61 8.47
C ARG A 288 -4.95 9.55 7.44
N GLN A 289 -5.18 10.81 7.83
CA GLN A 289 -5.71 11.83 6.93
C GLN A 289 -4.71 12.20 5.83
N LEU A 290 -3.41 12.28 6.14
CA LEU A 290 -2.35 12.50 5.14
C LEU A 290 -2.37 11.42 4.05
N LEU A 291 -2.43 10.14 4.42
CA LEU A 291 -2.50 9.05 3.46
C LEU A 291 -3.75 9.13 2.58
N LYS A 292 -4.91 9.46 3.16
CA LYS A 292 -6.16 9.65 2.42
C LYS A 292 -6.04 10.79 1.40
N ASN A 293 -5.51 11.93 1.83
CA ASN A 293 -5.30 13.09 0.96
C ASN A 293 -4.29 12.78 -0.15
N ALA A 294 -3.22 12.05 0.15
CA ALA A 294 -2.22 11.62 -0.82
C ALA A 294 -2.84 10.72 -1.89
N LEU A 295 -3.61 9.71 -1.50
CA LEU A 295 -4.32 8.85 -2.44
C LEU A 295 -5.32 9.62 -3.31
N GLN A 296 -6.09 10.55 -2.71
CA GLN A 296 -7.03 11.39 -3.46
C GLN A 296 -6.34 12.34 -4.43
N TRP A 297 -5.13 12.81 -4.11
CA TRP A 297 -4.31 13.62 -5.01
C TRP A 297 -3.72 12.79 -6.14
N LEU A 298 -3.28 11.56 -5.86
CA LEU A 298 -2.74 10.61 -6.85
C LEU A 298 -3.83 10.11 -7.82
N ALA A 299 -5.08 10.01 -7.36
CA ALA A 299 -6.22 9.58 -8.19
C ALA A 299 -6.70 10.65 -9.20
N LYS A 300 -6.19 11.89 -9.12
CA LYS A 300 -6.54 13.02 -10.00
C LYS A 300 -5.52 13.23 -11.11
#